data_AF-A0A3P7QA61-F1
#
_entry.id   AF-A0A3P7QA61-F1
#
_cell.length_a   1.000
_cell.length_b   1.000
_cell.length_c   1.000
_cell.angle_alpha   90.00
_cell.angle_beta   90.00
_cell.angle_gamma   90.00
#
_symmetry.space_group_name_H-M   'P 1'
#
loop_
_entity.id
_entity.type
_entity.pdbx_description
1 polymer ?
#
loop_
_entity_poly.entity_id
_entity_poly.type
_entity_poly.pdbx_seq_one_letter_code
_entity_poly.pdbx_strand_id
1 'polypeptide(L)'
;MPRVSLLLAGLLLTASSAYLSESWMLSSERPSGPRCVPIPHNLTICYGMQYNQMRLPNLLEHETINEAIHQSSDWKSLLQLNCHPDTQLFLCSLFAPICLPTMDKEILPCRSLCEAVKQ
;
A
#
# COMPACT_ATOMS: atom_id res chain seq x y z
N MET A 1 -3.57 57.94 -41.40
CA MET A 1 -4.04 59.28 -40.98
C MET A 1 -5.43 59.44 -41.61
N PRO A 2 -6.54 59.68 -40.88
CA PRO A 2 -6.75 60.49 -39.65
C PRO A 2 -6.81 59.60 -38.37
N ARG A 3 -6.62 59.98 -37.10
CA ARG A 3 -6.76 61.15 -36.20
C ARG A 3 -8.13 61.32 -35.50
N VAL A 4 -8.07 61.31 -34.15
CA VAL A 4 -9.00 61.85 -33.10
C VAL A 4 -10.11 60.86 -32.65
N SER A 5 -10.50 60.64 -31.37
CA SER A 5 -10.02 61.00 -30.03
C SER A 5 -10.81 60.21 -28.95
N LEU A 6 -10.16 59.99 -27.80
CA LEU A 6 -10.63 60.03 -26.39
C LEU A 6 -11.84 59.21 -25.85
N LEU A 7 -11.50 58.50 -24.76
CA LEU A 7 -12.28 58.13 -23.56
C LEU A 7 -13.20 56.91 -23.65
N LEU A 8 -12.85 55.87 -22.88
CA LEU A 8 -13.56 55.54 -21.63
C LEU A 8 -12.79 54.48 -20.84
N ALA A 9 -12.72 54.70 -19.54
CA ALA A 9 -12.06 53.86 -18.57
C ALA A 9 -12.68 52.46 -18.54
N GLY A 10 -11.82 51.44 -18.59
CA GLY A 10 -12.16 50.09 -18.16
C GLY A 10 -11.11 49.64 -17.16
N LEU A 11 -11.43 49.68 -15.86
CA LEU A 11 -10.67 48.92 -14.87
C LEU A 11 -10.78 47.44 -15.25
N LEU A 12 -9.74 46.91 -15.89
CA LEU A 12 -9.55 45.47 -15.97
C LEU A 12 -8.96 45.03 -14.64
N LEU A 13 -9.84 44.67 -13.71
CA LEU A 13 -9.53 43.66 -12.69
C LEU A 13 -9.25 42.37 -13.45
N THR A 14 -8.01 42.18 -13.91
CA THR A 14 -7.57 40.86 -14.33
C THR A 14 -7.46 40.03 -13.07
N ALA A 15 -8.51 39.27 -12.78
CA ALA A 15 -8.40 38.14 -11.87
C ALA A 15 -7.23 37.29 -12.39
N SER A 16 -6.16 37.17 -11.59
CA SER A 16 -5.07 36.25 -11.89
C SER A 16 -5.64 34.84 -11.82
N SER A 17 -6.13 34.35 -12.96
CA SER A 17 -6.49 32.95 -13.14
C SER A 17 -5.23 32.15 -12.91
N ALA A 18 -5.23 31.41 -11.81
CA ALA A 18 -4.23 30.39 -11.55
C ALA A 18 -4.12 29.49 -12.79
N TYR A 19 -2.96 29.53 -13.45
CA TYR A 19 -2.59 28.56 -14.47
C TYR A 19 -2.32 27.22 -13.77
N LEU A 20 -3.37 26.53 -13.32
CA LEU A 20 -3.28 25.12 -12.96
C LEU A 20 -3.46 24.34 -14.26
N SER A 21 -2.33 23.87 -14.78
CA SER A 21 -2.23 22.95 -15.91
C SER A 21 -3.26 21.81 -15.79
N GLU A 22 -4.15 21.70 -16.79
CA GLU A 22 -5.06 20.56 -16.99
C GLU A 22 -4.33 19.24 -17.34
N SER A 23 -3.00 19.19 -17.26
CA SER A 23 -2.20 18.03 -17.67
C SER A 23 -2.07 16.95 -16.59
N TRP A 24 -2.55 17.18 -15.37
CA TRP A 24 -2.36 16.27 -14.23
C TRP A 24 -3.54 15.32 -14.00
N MET A 25 -4.63 15.47 -14.76
CA MET A 25 -5.80 14.57 -14.68
C MET A 25 -5.79 13.43 -15.71
N LEU A 26 -4.82 13.40 -16.63
CA LEU A 26 -4.75 12.41 -17.72
C LEU A 26 -3.46 11.56 -17.69
N SER A 27 -2.82 11.43 -16.53
CA SER A 27 -1.87 10.35 -16.27
C SER A 27 -2.52 9.36 -15.33
N SER A 28 -3.58 8.68 -15.80
CA SER A 28 -4.01 7.44 -15.18
C SER A 28 -2.99 6.37 -15.57
N GLU A 29 -1.81 6.41 -14.96
CA GLU A 29 -1.20 5.14 -14.59
C GLU A 29 -2.23 4.49 -13.67
N ARG A 30 -2.94 3.50 -14.23
CA ARG A 30 -3.69 2.54 -13.43
C ARG A 30 -2.74 2.17 -12.29
N PRO A 31 -3.15 2.26 -11.01
CA PRO A 31 -2.30 1.80 -9.92
C PRO A 31 -1.78 0.44 -10.34
N SER A 32 -0.46 0.33 -10.49
CA SER A 32 0.17 -0.97 -10.69
C SER A 32 -0.27 -1.77 -9.47
N GLY A 33 -1.19 -2.70 -9.68
CA GLY A 33 -1.81 -3.48 -8.61
C GLY A 33 -0.74 -4.23 -7.80
N PRO A 34 -1.14 -4.98 -6.76
CA PRO A 34 -0.17 -5.65 -5.90
C PRO A 34 0.83 -6.48 -6.71
N ARG A 35 2.09 -6.41 -6.30
CA ARG A 35 3.06 -7.40 -6.76
C ARG A 35 2.83 -8.69 -5.99
N CYS A 36 2.27 -9.69 -6.67
CA CYS A 36 2.18 -11.04 -6.14
C CYS A 36 3.52 -11.76 -6.33
N VAL A 37 4.13 -12.18 -5.24
CA VAL A 37 5.40 -12.93 -5.25
C VAL A 37 5.24 -14.25 -4.47
N PRO A 38 5.97 -15.33 -4.84
CA PRO A 38 5.96 -16.56 -4.07
C PRO A 38 6.48 -16.34 -2.65
N ILE A 39 5.89 -17.01 -1.67
CA ILE A 39 6.41 -17.06 -0.30
C ILE A 39 7.65 -17.96 -0.29
N PRO A 40 8.85 -17.43 -0.01
CA PRO A 40 10.06 -18.22 -0.07
C PRO A 40 10.18 -19.10 1.18
N HIS A 41 10.89 -20.23 1.05
CA HIS A 41 11.12 -21.18 2.15
C HIS A 41 11.83 -20.57 3.36
N ASN A 42 12.63 -19.51 3.15
CA ASN A 42 13.37 -18.83 4.21
C ASN A 42 12.54 -17.77 4.96
N LEU A 43 11.33 -17.42 4.49
CA LEU A 43 10.32 -16.72 5.29
C LEU A 43 9.64 -17.73 6.22
N THR A 44 10.42 -18.32 7.12
CA THR A 44 10.08 -19.55 7.84
C THR A 44 8.80 -19.45 8.67
N ILE A 45 8.43 -18.24 9.11
CA ILE A 45 7.20 -18.03 9.89
C ILE A 45 5.92 -18.21 9.06
N CYS A 46 6.00 -18.06 7.72
CA CYS A 46 4.85 -18.08 6.81
C CYS A 46 4.96 -19.09 5.67
N TYR A 47 6.05 -19.84 5.60
CA TYR A 47 6.14 -20.96 4.66
C TYR A 47 5.22 -22.11 5.11
N GLY A 48 4.50 -22.73 4.16
CA GLY A 48 3.58 -23.83 4.45
C GLY A 48 2.15 -23.41 4.84
N MET A 49 1.81 -22.13 4.70
CA MET A 49 0.43 -21.67 4.81
C MET A 49 -0.44 -22.27 3.70
N GLN A 50 -1.77 -22.14 3.83
CA GLN A 50 -2.76 -22.61 2.86
C GLN A 50 -2.71 -21.88 1.50
N TYR A 51 -1.85 -20.87 1.39
CA TYR A 51 -1.57 -20.08 0.21
C TYR A 51 -0.05 -19.95 0.03
N ASN A 52 0.40 -19.79 -1.22
CA ASN A 52 1.83 -19.81 -1.58
C ASN A 52 2.33 -18.50 -2.21
N GLN A 53 1.46 -17.50 -2.38
CA GLN A 53 1.81 -16.18 -2.88
C GLN A 53 1.42 -15.09 -1.89
N MET A 54 2.30 -14.11 -1.74
CA MET A 54 2.07 -12.93 -0.90
C MET A 54 2.12 -11.65 -1.72
N ARG A 55 1.46 -10.62 -1.20
CA ARG A 55 1.50 -9.26 -1.75
C ARG A 55 2.73 -8.50 -1.24
N LEU A 56 3.35 -7.73 -2.12
CA LEU A 56 4.24 -6.61 -1.80
C LEU A 56 3.69 -5.29 -2.40
N PRO A 57 3.87 -4.14 -1.70
CA PRO A 57 4.34 -4.05 -0.32
C PRO A 57 3.38 -4.73 0.67
N ASN A 58 3.89 -5.26 1.78
CA ASN A 58 3.06 -5.88 2.82
C ASN A 58 2.50 -4.83 3.80
N LEU A 59 1.71 -5.25 4.80
CA LEU A 59 1.06 -4.33 5.75
C LEU A 59 2.02 -3.63 6.71
N LEU A 60 3.29 -4.02 6.69
CA LEU A 60 4.38 -3.39 7.43
C LEU A 60 5.28 -2.56 6.50
N GLU A 61 4.80 -2.27 5.28
CA GLU A 61 5.46 -1.44 4.27
C GLU A 61 6.81 -1.98 3.78
N HIS A 62 7.07 -3.28 3.96
CA HIS A 62 8.22 -3.90 3.32
C HIS A 62 7.99 -4.00 1.82
N GLU A 63 8.90 -3.43 1.03
CA GLU A 63 8.82 -3.44 -0.44
C GLU A 63 9.47 -4.68 -1.02
N THR A 64 10.41 -5.28 -0.28
CA THR A 64 11.17 -6.45 -0.73
C THR A 64 10.95 -7.67 0.15
N ILE A 65 11.10 -8.85 -0.47
CA ILE A 65 11.06 -10.14 0.22
C ILE A 65 12.15 -10.20 1.31
N ASN A 66 13.33 -9.64 1.04
CA ASN A 66 14.47 -9.69 1.97
C ASN A 66 14.20 -8.87 3.24
N GLU A 67 13.57 -7.71 3.12
CA GLU A 67 13.13 -6.93 4.28
C GLU A 67 12.13 -7.71 5.13
N ALA A 68 11.11 -8.30 4.49
CA ALA A 68 10.12 -9.11 5.18
C ALA A 68 10.77 -10.31 5.90
N ILE A 69 11.70 -11.02 5.26
CA ILE A 69 12.45 -12.13 5.88
C ILE A 69 13.26 -11.61 7.08
N HIS A 70 14.03 -10.55 6.89
CA HIS A 70 14.91 -10.01 7.93
C HIS A 70 14.11 -9.60 9.17
N GLN A 71 13.06 -8.79 9.00
CA GLN A 71 12.26 -8.31 10.13
C GLN A 71 11.33 -9.39 10.72
N SER A 72 10.93 -10.39 9.94
CA SER A 72 10.16 -11.52 10.47
C SER A 72 10.95 -12.41 11.43
N SER A 73 12.28 -12.34 11.39
CA SER A 73 13.14 -13.28 12.09
C SER A 73 13.00 -13.22 13.61
N ASP A 74 12.73 -12.03 14.15
CA ASP A 74 12.51 -11.79 15.57
C ASP A 74 11.28 -12.53 16.13
N TRP A 75 10.31 -12.84 15.25
CA TRP A 75 9.06 -13.50 15.64
C TRP A 75 9.14 -15.02 15.69
N LYS A 76 10.25 -15.62 15.21
CA LYS A 76 10.43 -17.09 15.21
C LYS A 76 10.35 -17.67 16.61
N SER A 77 11.02 -17.04 17.58
CA SER A 77 11.02 -17.48 18.97
C SER A 77 9.63 -17.40 19.59
N LEU A 78 8.86 -16.35 19.30
CA LEU A 78 7.49 -16.21 19.80
C LEU A 78 6.57 -17.33 19.28
N LEU A 79 6.69 -17.69 18.00
CA LEU A 79 5.91 -18.79 17.43
C LEU A 79 6.22 -20.13 18.10
N GLN A 80 7.48 -20.38 18.45
CA GLN A 80 7.89 -21.63 19.11
C GLN A 80 7.33 -21.77 20.53
N LEU A 81 6.98 -20.66 21.20
CA LEU A 81 6.33 -20.71 22.51
C LEU A 81 4.89 -21.20 22.43
N ASN A 82 4.26 -21.17 21.24
CA ASN A 82 2.90 -21.65 20.98
C ASN A 82 1.85 -21.06 21.94
N CYS A 83 1.93 -19.75 22.22
CA CYS A 83 1.00 -19.08 23.14
C CYS A 83 -0.46 -19.13 22.66
N HIS A 84 -0.71 -19.06 21.34
CA HIS A 84 -2.04 -19.11 20.74
C HIS A 84 -1.98 -19.82 19.38
N PRO A 85 -2.99 -20.64 19.01
CA PRO A 85 -3.00 -21.37 17.72
C PRO A 85 -2.97 -20.45 16.50
N ASP A 86 -3.59 -19.27 16.60
CA ASP A 86 -3.68 -18.32 15.49
C ASP A 86 -2.51 -17.33 15.41
N THR A 87 -1.46 -17.45 16.25
CA THR A 87 -0.32 -16.53 16.21
C THR A 87 0.36 -16.53 14.84
N GLN A 88 0.51 -17.70 14.22
CA GLN A 88 1.08 -17.81 12.87
C GLN A 88 0.20 -17.11 11.84
N LEU A 89 -1.11 -17.35 11.89
CA LEU A 89 -2.07 -16.72 10.98
C LEU A 89 -2.02 -15.20 11.11
N PHE A 90 -2.00 -14.67 12.33
CA PHE A 90 -1.91 -13.25 12.58
C PHE A 90 -0.62 -12.64 12.03
N LEU A 91 0.54 -13.21 12.36
CA LEU A 91 1.82 -12.70 11.86
C LEU A 91 1.89 -12.75 10.33
N CYS A 92 1.40 -13.82 9.70
CA CYS A 92 1.41 -13.95 8.25
C CYS A 92 0.41 -13.04 7.55
N SER A 93 -0.68 -12.64 8.21
CA SER A 93 -1.55 -11.59 7.70
C SER A 93 -0.83 -10.23 7.57
N LEU A 94 0.23 -10.00 8.34
CA LEU A 94 1.03 -8.77 8.31
C LEU A 94 2.24 -8.88 7.38
N PHE A 95 3.06 -9.94 7.57
CA PHE A 95 4.33 -10.12 6.83
C PHE A 95 4.14 -10.70 5.43
N ALA A 96 3.14 -11.57 5.23
CA ALA A 96 2.89 -12.28 3.99
C ALA A 96 1.39 -12.30 3.64
N PRO A 97 0.73 -11.13 3.52
CA PRO A 97 -0.71 -11.07 3.25
C PRO A 97 -1.07 -11.75 1.93
N ILE A 98 -2.25 -12.37 1.88
CA ILE A 98 -2.78 -13.01 0.67
C ILE A 98 -2.75 -12.01 -0.50
N CYS A 99 -2.23 -12.46 -1.65
CA CYS A 99 -2.25 -11.66 -2.86
C CYS A 99 -3.46 -11.98 -3.72
N LEU A 100 -4.26 -10.95 -4.04
CA LEU A 100 -5.35 -11.04 -5.00
C LEU A 100 -5.01 -10.12 -6.18
N PRO A 101 -4.62 -10.66 -7.36
CA PRO A 101 -4.11 -9.86 -8.48
C PRO A 101 -5.06 -8.78 -8.99
N THR A 102 -6.36 -8.95 -8.75
CA THR A 102 -7.43 -8.05 -9.20
C THR A 102 -7.88 -7.05 -8.13
N MET A 103 -7.26 -7.06 -6.94
CA MET A 103 -7.60 -6.18 -5.83
C MET A 103 -6.42 -5.31 -5.40
N ASP A 104 -6.52 -4.01 -5.70
CA ASP A 104 -5.51 -3.03 -5.32
C ASP A 104 -5.48 -2.75 -3.82
N LYS A 105 -6.63 -2.87 -3.15
CA LYS A 105 -6.75 -2.67 -1.70
C LYS A 105 -6.27 -3.90 -0.94
N GLU A 106 -5.43 -3.68 0.06
CA GLU A 106 -4.98 -4.71 0.99
C GLU A 106 -6.11 -5.21 1.91
N ILE A 107 -6.01 -6.48 2.30
CA ILE A 107 -6.89 -7.12 3.26
C ILE A 107 -6.23 -7.03 4.63
N LEU A 108 -6.83 -6.27 5.54
CA LEU A 108 -6.38 -6.16 6.92
C LEU A 108 -6.87 -7.37 7.74
N PRO A 109 -6.08 -7.85 8.73
CA PRO A 109 -6.58 -8.81 9.69
C PRO A 109 -7.77 -8.24 10.45
N CYS A 110 -8.71 -9.12 10.79
CA CYS A 110 -9.83 -8.74 11.64
C CYS A 110 -9.31 -8.32 13.03
N ARG A 111 -9.93 -7.29 13.61
CA ARG A 111 -9.62 -6.85 14.99
C ARG A 111 -9.71 -8.00 16.00
N SER A 112 -10.72 -8.86 15.86
CA SER A 112 -10.93 -10.02 16.73
C SER A 112 -9.74 -10.99 16.72
N LEU A 113 -9.08 -11.19 15.58
CA LEU A 113 -7.87 -12.03 15.49
C LEU A 113 -6.70 -11.41 16.27
N CYS A 114 -6.50 -10.10 16.11
CA CYS A 114 -5.47 -9.36 16.86
C CYS A 114 -5.72 -9.46 18.37
N GLU A 115 -6.96 -9.26 18.82
CA GLU A 115 -7.34 -9.35 20.22
C GLU A 115 -7.24 -10.76 20.80
N ALA A 116 -7.50 -11.80 19.99
CA ALA A 116 -7.35 -13.20 20.41
C ALA A 116 -5.87 -13.57 20.61
N VAL A 117 -5.00 -13.20 19.68
CA VAL A 117 -3.55 -13.51 19.75
C VAL A 117 -2.82 -12.68 20.81
N LYS A 118 -3.36 -11.53 21.19
CA LYS A 118 -2.76 -10.64 22.21
C LYS A 118 -2.80 -11.22 23.64
N GLN A 119 -3.77 -12.09 23.93
CA GLN A 119 -4.02 -12.66 25.27
C GLN A 119 -3.01 -13.74 25.63
#